data_AF-A0A258KH58-F1
#
_entry.id   AF-A0A258KH58-F1
#
_cell.length_a   1.000
_cell.length_b   1.000
_cell.length_c   1.000
_cell.angle_alpha   90.00
_cell.angle_beta   90.00
_cell.angle_gamma   90.00
#
_symmetry.space_group_name_H-M   'P 1'
#
loop_
_entity.id
_entity.type
_entity.pdbx_description
1 polymer ?
#
loop_
_entity_poly.entity_id
_entity_poly.type
_entity_poly.pdbx_seq_one_letter_code
_entity_poly.pdbx_strand_id
1 'polypeptide(L)'
;MRSQSGFIDQPVGVERRDLERSNAIVEVMAPPTWTDARVEAWLDWAGETLEPDAPLGGGPARYADRLARAGLEKGLFADAADAAAFNNALLATMLTGVATPAGAFSSLDLLPDIAEIEFRQVIESQLSRRRSHALASKAAARLDTALAQVSDAVQRCHGDAKACSDPRKNSALARAARRARDLGADDRMISDAIALVGAPRTPLIDSIAAPATAVVASASRQTVSAGDDNAGFAAQVGWETSALTLTLSPEDAEALSRGASFGATIDASAFQTGEAFDVQGFTYAVHLWATALEIERG
;
A
#
# COMPACT_ATOMS: atom_id res chain seq x y z
N MET A 1 -21.09 -8.70 -25.85
CA MET A 1 -21.23 -9.63 -24.70
C MET A 1 -22.28 -9.07 -23.71
N ARG A 2 -23.48 -9.65 -23.59
CA ARG A 2 -24.54 -9.12 -22.70
C ARG A 2 -24.32 -9.63 -21.26
N SER A 3 -23.94 -8.74 -20.36
CA SER A 3 -23.83 -9.00 -18.92
C SER A 3 -25.21 -9.16 -18.30
N GLN A 4 -25.41 -10.20 -17.48
CA GLN A 4 -26.54 -10.32 -16.54
C GLN A 4 -26.12 -9.98 -15.10
N SER A 5 -24.95 -9.35 -14.90
CA SER A 5 -24.53 -8.90 -13.57
C SER A 5 -25.12 -7.52 -13.29
N GLY A 6 -25.99 -7.42 -12.29
CA GLY A 6 -26.64 -6.18 -11.85
C GLY A 6 -25.69 -5.11 -11.29
N PHE A 7 -24.39 -5.41 -11.25
CA PHE A 7 -23.35 -4.52 -10.74
C PHE A 7 -22.94 -3.42 -11.73
N ILE A 8 -22.98 -3.70 -13.04
CA ILE A 8 -22.57 -2.72 -14.09
C ILE A 8 -23.70 -1.73 -14.39
N ASP A 9 -24.95 -2.12 -14.12
CA ASP A 9 -26.14 -1.32 -14.41
C ASP A 9 -26.48 -0.32 -13.30
N GLN A 10 -25.65 -0.24 -12.25
CA GLN A 10 -25.91 0.69 -11.15
C GLN A 10 -25.51 2.12 -11.57
N PRO A 11 -26.44 3.09 -11.54
CA PRO A 11 -26.14 4.44 -11.99
C PRO A 11 -25.07 5.07 -11.08
N VAL A 12 -24.00 5.55 -11.70
CA VAL A 12 -22.97 6.32 -10.99
C VAL A 12 -23.55 7.70 -10.67
N GLY A 13 -23.95 7.89 -9.41
CA GLY A 13 -24.27 9.23 -8.91
C GLY A 13 -23.00 10.06 -8.78
N VAL A 14 -22.97 11.24 -9.40
CA VAL A 14 -21.92 12.24 -9.22
C VAL A 14 -22.53 13.56 -8.78
N GLU A 15 -21.79 14.30 -7.96
CA GLU A 15 -22.16 15.62 -7.50
C GLU A 15 -20.99 16.59 -7.62
N ARG A 16 -21.32 17.88 -7.64
CA ARG A 16 -20.34 18.96 -7.67
C ARG A 16 -19.81 19.20 -6.25
N ARG A 17 -18.49 19.18 -6.11
CA ARG A 17 -17.78 19.35 -4.83
C ARG A 17 -16.64 20.34 -4.97
N ASP A 18 -16.47 21.15 -3.94
CA ASP A 18 -15.29 22.01 -3.77
C ASP A 18 -14.24 21.24 -2.95
N LEU A 19 -13.02 21.11 -3.50
CA LEU A 19 -11.89 20.45 -2.85
C LEU A 19 -10.74 21.43 -2.60
N GLU A 20 -10.27 21.49 -1.36
CA GLU A 20 -9.12 22.29 -0.97
C GLU A 20 -7.83 21.53 -1.28
N ARG A 21 -7.11 21.97 -2.34
CA ARG A 21 -5.79 21.45 -2.70
C ARG A 21 -4.70 22.38 -2.18
N SER A 22 -3.45 21.89 -2.20
CA SER A 22 -2.28 22.61 -1.67
C SER A 22 -2.12 24.07 -2.14
N ASN A 23 -2.60 24.42 -3.34
CA ASN A 23 -2.47 25.75 -3.92
C ASN A 23 -3.79 26.40 -4.39
N ALA A 24 -4.94 25.72 -4.28
CA ALA A 24 -6.22 26.22 -4.79
C ALA A 24 -7.42 25.42 -4.28
N ILE A 25 -8.61 26.01 -4.32
CA ILE A 25 -9.87 25.27 -4.27
C ILE A 25 -10.26 24.91 -5.71
N VAL A 26 -10.55 23.63 -5.96
CA VAL A 26 -11.00 23.14 -7.27
C VAL A 26 -12.42 22.60 -7.17
N GLU A 27 -13.23 22.90 -8.18
CA GLU A 27 -14.57 22.35 -8.32
C GLU A 27 -14.50 21.09 -9.19
N VAL A 28 -15.08 19.98 -8.73
CA VAL A 28 -15.04 18.69 -9.42
C VAL A 28 -16.36 17.94 -9.32
N MET A 29 -16.71 17.21 -10.37
CA MET A 29 -17.76 16.20 -10.34
C MET A 29 -17.22 14.89 -9.76
N ALA A 30 -17.71 14.44 -8.61
CA ALA A 30 -17.22 13.23 -7.95
C ALA A 30 -18.35 12.41 -7.29
N PRO A 31 -18.14 11.11 -7.04
CA PRO A 31 -19.11 10.30 -6.32
C PRO A 31 -19.35 10.83 -4.89
N PRO A 32 -20.60 10.92 -4.42
CA PRO A 32 -20.94 11.55 -3.14
C PRO A 32 -20.38 10.78 -1.93
N THR A 33 -20.20 9.47 -2.05
CA THR A 33 -19.71 8.60 -0.97
C THR A 33 -18.19 8.57 -0.84
N TRP A 34 -17.45 9.23 -1.74
CA TRP A 34 -16.00 9.20 -1.73
C TRP A 34 -15.41 10.25 -0.79
N THR A 35 -14.29 9.90 -0.15
CA THR A 35 -13.50 10.85 0.64
C THR A 35 -12.77 11.82 -0.26
N ASP A 36 -12.48 13.03 0.24
CA ASP A 36 -11.71 14.05 -0.50
C ASP A 36 -10.37 13.49 -0.98
N ALA A 37 -9.64 12.80 -0.09
CA ALA A 37 -8.37 12.15 -0.42
C ALA A 37 -8.47 11.16 -1.59
N ARG A 38 -9.59 10.44 -1.71
CA ARG A 38 -9.81 9.51 -2.83
C ARG A 38 -10.04 10.28 -4.13
N VAL A 39 -10.80 11.37 -4.09
CA VAL A 39 -11.06 12.21 -5.27
C VAL A 39 -9.77 12.90 -5.71
N GLU A 40 -9.00 13.45 -4.78
CA GLU A 40 -7.70 14.06 -5.04
C GLU A 40 -6.73 13.09 -5.71
N ALA A 41 -6.64 11.84 -5.23
CA ALA A 41 -5.80 10.81 -5.86
C ALA A 41 -6.18 10.55 -7.33
N TRP A 42 -7.48 10.57 -7.66
CA TRP A 42 -7.94 10.45 -9.05
C TRP A 42 -7.61 11.69 -9.88
N LEU A 43 -7.69 12.88 -9.31
CA LEU A 43 -7.29 14.12 -9.99
C LEU A 43 -5.79 14.15 -10.26
N ASP A 44 -4.97 13.69 -9.31
CA ASP A 44 -3.52 13.53 -9.49
C ASP A 44 -3.20 12.55 -10.62
N TRP A 45 -3.90 11.42 -10.64
CA TRP A 45 -3.76 10.43 -11.71
C TRP A 45 -4.24 10.96 -13.08
N ALA A 46 -5.32 11.74 -13.12
CA ALA A 46 -5.87 12.31 -14.36
C ALA A 46 -4.93 13.34 -15.02
N GLY A 47 -3.99 13.89 -14.25
CA GLY A 47 -2.99 14.84 -14.69
C GLY A 47 -3.49 16.30 -14.73
N GLU A 48 -2.74 17.15 -15.41
CA GLU A 48 -2.95 18.61 -15.38
C GLU A 48 -4.22 19.07 -16.14
N THR A 49 -4.63 18.33 -17.18
CA THR A 49 -5.79 18.68 -18.00
C THR A 49 -7.07 18.13 -17.36
N LEU A 50 -7.70 18.95 -16.53
CA LEU A 50 -8.97 18.63 -15.89
C LEU A 50 -10.16 19.23 -16.66
N GLU A 51 -11.20 18.43 -16.84
CA GLU A 51 -12.50 18.84 -17.40
C GLU A 51 -13.49 19.04 -16.23
N PRO A 52 -13.84 20.29 -15.85
CA PRO A 52 -14.58 20.57 -14.61
C PRO A 52 -15.93 19.88 -14.50
N ASP A 53 -16.66 19.79 -15.62
CA ASP A 53 -17.98 19.17 -15.68
C ASP A 53 -17.94 17.64 -15.88
N ALA A 54 -16.75 17.08 -16.11
CA ALA A 54 -16.60 15.65 -16.28
C ALA A 54 -16.29 14.97 -14.93
N PRO A 55 -16.86 13.78 -14.65
CA PRO A 55 -16.51 13.01 -13.47
C PRO A 55 -15.00 12.83 -13.31
N LEU A 56 -14.48 13.14 -12.12
CA LEU A 56 -13.08 13.02 -11.74
C LEU A 56 -12.14 13.74 -12.75
N GLY A 57 -12.56 14.90 -13.25
CA GLY A 57 -11.77 15.72 -14.18
C GLY A 57 -11.62 15.13 -15.59
N GLY A 58 -12.42 14.12 -15.95
CA GLY A 58 -12.43 13.49 -17.27
C GLY A 58 -11.33 12.44 -17.50
N GLY A 59 -10.40 12.26 -16.57
CA GLY A 59 -9.33 11.25 -16.67
C GLY A 59 -9.84 9.84 -16.98
N PRO A 60 -10.80 9.29 -16.19
CA PRO A 60 -11.35 7.96 -16.43
C PRO A 60 -11.97 7.81 -17.83
N ALA A 61 -12.73 8.82 -18.28
CA ALA A 61 -13.37 8.79 -19.59
C ALA A 61 -12.34 8.77 -20.73
N ARG A 62 -11.30 9.63 -20.64
CA ARG A 62 -10.21 9.65 -21.62
C ARG A 62 -9.44 8.33 -21.67
N TYR A 63 -9.18 7.71 -20.51
CA TYR A 63 -8.50 6.42 -20.44
C TYR A 63 -9.33 5.31 -21.08
N ALA A 64 -10.62 5.21 -20.74
CA ALA A 64 -11.52 4.22 -21.33
C ALA A 64 -11.69 4.42 -22.85
N ASP A 65 -11.80 5.66 -23.32
CA ASP A 65 -11.94 6.00 -24.75
C ASP A 65 -10.69 5.61 -25.54
N ARG A 66 -9.51 5.94 -25.01
CA ARG A 66 -8.23 5.56 -25.60
C ARG A 66 -8.11 4.05 -25.79
N LEU A 67 -8.44 3.26 -24.77
CA LEU A 67 -8.35 1.80 -24.86
C LEU A 67 -9.42 1.20 -25.78
N ALA A 68 -10.65 1.71 -25.74
CA ALA A 68 -11.71 1.25 -26.65
C ALA A 68 -11.33 1.48 -28.12
N ARG A 69 -10.79 2.67 -28.44
CA ARG A 69 -10.29 3.01 -29.78
C ARG A 69 -9.14 2.09 -30.19
N ALA A 70 -8.14 1.94 -29.33
CA ALA A 70 -6.98 1.09 -29.62
C ALA A 70 -7.39 -0.39 -29.81
N GLY A 71 -8.32 -0.90 -29.01
CA GLY A 71 -8.84 -2.27 -29.16
C GLY A 71 -9.61 -2.46 -30.48
N LEU A 72 -10.38 -1.47 -30.91
CA LEU A 72 -11.09 -1.51 -32.20
C LEU A 72 -10.10 -1.47 -33.37
N GLU A 73 -9.10 -0.59 -33.32
CA GLU A 73 -8.04 -0.49 -34.35
C GLU A 73 -7.23 -1.79 -34.48
N LYS A 74 -7.03 -2.51 -33.36
CA LYS A 74 -6.36 -3.82 -33.33
C LYS A 74 -7.28 -5.01 -33.70
N GLY A 75 -8.56 -4.77 -33.96
CA GLY A 75 -9.53 -5.82 -34.29
C GLY A 75 -9.91 -6.74 -33.11
N LEU A 76 -9.70 -6.29 -31.87
CA LEU A 76 -10.10 -7.03 -30.65
C LEU A 76 -11.61 -6.93 -30.39
N PHE A 77 -12.27 -5.92 -30.95
CA PHE A 77 -13.72 -5.77 -30.95
C PHE A 77 -14.29 -6.04 -32.34
N ALA A 78 -15.45 -6.70 -32.41
CA ALA A 78 -16.07 -7.06 -33.67
C ALA A 78 -16.55 -5.82 -34.44
N ASP A 79 -17.04 -4.81 -33.72
CA ASP A 79 -17.54 -3.56 -34.28
C ASP A 79 -17.45 -2.39 -33.26
N ALA A 80 -17.88 -1.21 -33.71
CA ALA A 80 -17.90 -0.01 -32.88
C ALA A 80 -18.86 -0.09 -31.69
N ALA A 81 -19.91 -0.92 -31.76
CA ALA A 81 -20.86 -1.10 -30.66
C ALA A 81 -20.23 -1.93 -29.53
N ASP A 82 -19.47 -2.98 -29.86
CA ASP A 82 -18.70 -3.74 -28.89
C ASP A 82 -17.62 -2.88 -28.22
N ALA A 83 -16.92 -2.03 -28.99
CA ALA A 83 -15.94 -1.08 -28.44
C ALA A 83 -16.60 -0.05 -27.48
N ALA A 84 -17.78 0.47 -27.83
CA ALA A 84 -18.53 1.37 -26.97
C ALA A 84 -19.05 0.67 -25.69
N ALA A 85 -19.47 -0.59 -25.77
CA ALA A 85 -19.86 -1.36 -24.61
C ALA A 85 -18.68 -1.60 -23.65
N PHE A 86 -17.50 -1.92 -24.19
CA PHE A 86 -16.26 -2.02 -23.42
C PHE A 86 -15.89 -0.69 -22.74
N ASN A 87 -15.94 0.42 -23.49
CA ASN A 87 -15.69 1.76 -22.97
C ASN A 87 -16.58 2.08 -21.75
N ASN A 88 -17.90 1.89 -21.91
CA ASN A 88 -18.87 2.19 -20.86
C ASN A 88 -18.66 1.31 -19.63
N ALA A 89 -18.42 0.01 -19.82
CA ALA A 89 -18.16 -0.91 -18.71
C ALA A 89 -16.88 -0.55 -17.96
N LEU A 90 -15.79 -0.25 -18.67
CA LEU A 90 -14.51 0.11 -18.05
C LEU A 90 -14.65 1.42 -17.27
N LEU A 91 -15.27 2.44 -17.87
CA LEU A 91 -15.57 3.70 -17.21
C LEU A 91 -16.41 3.50 -15.95
N ALA A 92 -17.46 2.68 -16.01
CA ALA A 92 -18.30 2.38 -14.86
C ALA A 92 -17.50 1.80 -13.70
N THR A 93 -16.58 0.84 -13.95
CA THR A 93 -15.75 0.26 -12.87
C THR A 93 -14.84 1.28 -12.19
N MET A 94 -14.34 2.28 -12.93
CA MET A 94 -13.52 3.36 -12.36
C MET A 94 -14.37 4.33 -11.53
N LEU A 95 -15.52 4.76 -12.05
CA LEU A 95 -16.38 5.74 -11.37
C LEU A 95 -17.13 5.17 -10.16
N THR A 96 -17.42 3.88 -10.17
CA THR A 96 -17.94 3.16 -8.98
C THR A 96 -16.82 2.83 -7.98
N GLY A 97 -15.56 2.95 -8.41
CA GLY A 97 -14.41 2.75 -7.54
C GLY A 97 -14.06 1.28 -7.30
N VAL A 98 -14.55 0.42 -8.17
CA VAL A 98 -14.39 -1.03 -8.13
C VAL A 98 -13.02 -1.43 -8.64
N ALA A 99 -12.51 -0.67 -9.61
CA ALA A 99 -11.19 -0.91 -10.14
C ALA A 99 -10.53 0.38 -10.59
N THR A 100 -9.20 0.38 -10.52
CA THR A 100 -8.37 1.51 -10.92
C THR A 100 -7.19 1.00 -11.74
N PRO A 101 -6.75 1.73 -12.78
CA PRO A 101 -5.45 1.48 -13.35
C PRO A 101 -4.38 1.69 -12.27
N ALA A 102 -3.35 0.87 -12.32
CA ALA A 102 -2.21 0.92 -11.42
C ALA A 102 -0.94 1.18 -12.24
N GLY A 103 -0.04 1.99 -11.67
CA GLY A 103 1.26 2.29 -12.26
C GLY A 103 2.23 1.11 -12.17
N ALA A 104 3.52 1.42 -12.28
CA ALA A 104 4.55 0.40 -12.24
C ALA A 104 4.58 -0.32 -10.88
N PHE A 105 4.57 -1.65 -10.92
CA PHE A 105 4.83 -2.51 -9.79
C PHE A 105 6.33 -2.78 -9.70
N SER A 106 6.88 -2.58 -8.50
CA SER A 106 8.26 -2.97 -8.20
C SER A 106 8.43 -4.49 -8.37
N SER A 107 9.64 -4.90 -8.73
CA SER A 107 10.04 -6.31 -8.71
C SER A 107 9.80 -6.94 -7.35
N LEU A 108 9.26 -8.15 -7.35
CA LEU A 108 9.06 -8.96 -6.15
C LEU A 108 10.20 -9.97 -5.97
N ASP A 109 10.59 -10.24 -4.74
CA ASP A 109 11.54 -11.31 -4.44
C ASP A 109 10.86 -12.66 -4.69
N LEU A 110 11.37 -13.40 -5.68
CA LEU A 110 10.84 -14.72 -6.05
C LEU A 110 11.20 -15.76 -4.96
N LEU A 111 10.17 -16.41 -4.44
CA LEU A 111 10.27 -17.53 -3.51
C LEU A 111 10.03 -18.86 -4.25
N PRO A 112 10.45 -20.00 -3.67
CA PRO A 112 10.06 -21.31 -4.16
C PRO A 112 8.53 -21.47 -4.23
N ASP A 113 8.05 -22.38 -5.08
CA ASP A 113 6.65 -22.80 -5.07
C ASP A 113 6.25 -23.32 -3.69
N ILE A 114 5.01 -23.10 -3.27
CA ILE A 114 4.55 -23.51 -1.95
C ILE A 114 4.64 -25.03 -1.70
N ALA A 115 4.66 -25.84 -2.77
CA ALA A 115 4.80 -27.29 -2.68
C ALA A 115 6.25 -27.73 -2.42
N GLU A 116 7.24 -26.85 -2.63
CA GLU A 116 8.65 -27.14 -2.40
C GLU A 116 8.98 -27.12 -0.91
N ILE A 117 9.90 -27.99 -0.50
CA ILE A 117 10.25 -28.20 0.91
C ILE A 117 10.94 -26.97 1.53
N GLU A 118 11.61 -26.15 0.71
CA GLU A 118 12.35 -24.97 1.13
C GLU A 118 11.43 -23.78 1.44
N PHE A 119 10.20 -23.76 0.89
CA PHE A 119 9.29 -22.61 0.96
C PHE A 119 9.12 -22.09 2.40
N ARG A 120 8.79 -23.01 3.31
CA ARG A 120 8.54 -22.67 4.72
C ARG A 120 9.79 -22.10 5.39
N GLN A 121 10.94 -22.73 5.20
CA GLN A 121 12.20 -22.31 5.81
C GLN A 121 12.59 -20.89 5.34
N VAL A 122 12.42 -20.60 4.04
CA VAL A 122 12.76 -19.28 3.48
C VAL A 122 11.86 -18.19 4.07
N ILE A 123 10.54 -18.42 4.10
CA ILE A 123 9.59 -17.46 4.67
C ILE A 123 9.80 -17.25 6.16
N GLU A 124 10.00 -18.30 6.95
CA GLU A 124 10.24 -18.16 8.39
C GLU A 124 11.50 -17.33 8.69
N SER A 125 12.56 -17.50 7.90
CA SER A 125 13.76 -16.66 7.99
C SER A 125 13.45 -15.20 7.69
N GLN A 126 12.68 -14.92 6.63
CA GLN A 126 12.27 -13.55 6.30
C GLN A 126 11.36 -12.93 7.38
N LEU A 127 10.39 -13.68 7.90
CA LEU A 127 9.52 -13.25 8.99
C LEU A 127 10.32 -12.95 10.25
N SER A 128 11.28 -13.81 10.60
CA SER A 128 12.17 -13.61 11.74
C SER A 128 12.97 -12.31 11.60
N ARG A 129 13.54 -12.03 10.42
CA ARG A 129 14.23 -10.77 10.13
C ARG A 129 13.31 -9.56 10.27
N ARG A 130 12.10 -9.62 9.70
CA ARG A 130 11.11 -8.54 9.77
C ARG A 130 10.64 -8.26 11.19
N ARG A 131 10.29 -9.31 11.94
CA ARG A 131 9.86 -9.21 13.35
C ARG A 131 11.00 -8.66 14.22
N SER A 132 12.24 -9.12 13.99
CA SER A 132 13.42 -8.62 14.70
C SER A 132 13.67 -7.14 14.39
N HIS A 133 13.58 -6.74 13.13
CA HIS A 133 13.71 -5.35 12.72
C HIS A 133 12.63 -4.48 13.37
N ALA A 134 11.35 -4.87 13.25
CA ALA A 134 10.25 -4.13 13.85
C ALA A 134 10.37 -4.02 15.38
N LEU A 135 10.84 -5.06 16.05
CA LEU A 135 11.11 -5.05 17.48
C LEU A 135 12.27 -4.12 17.82
N ALA A 136 13.38 -4.18 17.09
CA ALA A 136 14.53 -3.31 17.25
C ALA A 136 14.15 -1.83 17.02
N SER A 137 13.37 -1.53 15.99
CA SER A 137 12.80 -0.20 15.71
C SER A 137 12.03 0.35 16.92
N LYS A 138 11.11 -0.45 17.46
CA LYS A 138 10.32 -0.07 18.64
C LYS A 138 11.18 0.09 19.89
N ALA A 139 12.16 -0.78 20.08
CA ALA A 139 13.06 -0.74 21.23
C ALA A 139 13.94 0.52 21.20
N ALA A 140 14.57 0.82 20.06
CA ALA A 140 15.43 2.00 19.97
C ALA A 140 14.64 3.30 20.03
N ALA A 141 13.42 3.36 19.49
CA ALA A 141 12.55 4.54 19.66
C ALA A 141 12.24 4.83 21.14
N ARG A 142 12.01 3.77 21.93
CA ARG A 142 11.83 3.90 23.39
C ARG A 142 13.11 4.34 24.10
N LEU A 143 14.26 3.79 23.70
CA LEU A 143 15.57 4.17 24.24
C LEU A 143 15.92 5.62 23.91
N ASP A 144 15.67 6.06 22.68
CA ASP A 144 15.92 7.44 22.24
C ASP A 144 15.03 8.43 23.01
N THR A 145 13.76 8.10 23.21
CA THR A 145 12.85 8.88 24.07
C THR A 145 13.39 8.99 25.50
N ALA A 146 13.94 7.90 26.06
CA ALA A 146 14.51 7.93 27.41
C ALA A 146 15.79 8.78 27.50
N LEU A 147 16.63 8.76 26.45
CA LEU A 147 17.81 9.64 26.38
C LEU A 147 17.41 11.11 26.18
N ALA A 148 16.34 11.40 25.45
CA ALA A 148 15.79 12.75 25.36
C ALA A 148 15.34 13.26 26.74
N GLN A 149 14.75 12.39 27.57
CA GLN A 149 14.39 12.72 28.96
C GLN A 149 15.62 13.03 29.84
N VAL A 150 16.78 12.42 29.55
CA VAL A 150 18.04 12.76 30.23
C VAL A 150 18.44 14.19 29.91
N SER A 151 18.47 14.57 28.64
CA SER A 151 18.80 15.94 28.21
C SER A 151 17.81 16.96 28.77
N ASP A 152 16.51 16.64 28.71
CA ASP A 152 15.42 17.48 29.22
C ASP A 152 15.51 17.71 30.75
N ALA A 153 15.91 16.69 31.51
CA ALA A 153 16.12 16.81 32.96
C ALA A 153 17.28 17.76 33.32
N VAL A 154 18.30 17.88 32.47
CA VAL A 154 19.36 18.88 32.62
C VAL A 154 18.87 20.26 32.18
N GLN A 155 18.15 20.34 31.05
CA GLN A 155 17.67 21.60 30.48
C GLN A 155 16.68 22.33 31.38
N ARG A 156 15.77 21.60 32.07
CA ARG A 156 14.79 22.18 33.01
C ARG A 156 15.37 22.47 34.39
N CYS A 157 16.59 22.01 34.68
CA CYS A 157 17.21 22.25 35.97
C CYS A 157 17.63 23.73 36.08
N HIS A 158 17.24 24.38 37.18
CA HIS A 158 17.64 25.75 37.49
C HIS A 158 18.79 25.75 38.50
N GLY A 159 19.87 26.49 38.20
CA GLY A 159 21.01 26.66 39.10
C GLY A 159 22.35 26.52 38.40
N ASP A 160 23.38 26.14 39.15
CA ASP A 160 24.71 25.90 38.63
C ASP A 160 24.72 24.77 37.58
N ALA A 161 25.32 25.04 36.42
CA ALA A 161 25.32 24.12 35.29
C ALA A 161 26.03 22.78 35.60
N LYS A 162 27.07 22.81 36.44
CA LYS A 162 27.77 21.58 36.87
C LYS A 162 26.92 20.77 37.84
N ALA A 163 26.17 21.41 38.73
CA ALA A 163 25.21 20.73 39.61
C ALA A 163 24.02 20.14 38.82
N CYS A 164 23.53 20.84 37.80
CA CYS A 164 22.43 20.36 36.96
C CYS A 164 22.80 19.16 36.08
N SER A 165 24.07 19.04 35.69
CA SER A 165 24.62 17.92 34.92
C SER A 165 25.19 16.78 35.78
N ASP A 166 25.18 16.91 37.12
CA ASP A 166 25.64 15.88 38.05
C ASP A 166 24.44 15.05 38.57
N PRO A 167 24.32 13.75 38.22
CA PRO A 167 23.22 12.90 38.69
C PRO A 167 23.13 12.77 40.22
N ARG A 168 24.19 13.04 40.98
CA ARG A 168 24.16 13.02 42.45
C ARG A 168 23.47 14.26 43.03
N LYS A 169 23.42 15.35 42.26
CA LYS A 169 22.86 16.65 42.67
C LYS A 169 21.53 16.96 41.98
N ASN A 170 21.27 16.37 40.82
CA ASN A 170 20.01 16.47 40.10
C ASN A 170 19.23 15.15 40.16
N SER A 171 18.21 15.08 41.03
CA SER A 171 17.41 13.87 41.20
C SER A 171 16.56 13.50 39.97
N ALA A 172 16.15 14.49 39.17
CA ALA A 172 15.42 14.25 37.92
C ALA A 172 16.33 13.58 36.89
N LEU A 173 17.57 14.07 36.76
CA LEU A 173 18.60 13.46 35.94
C LEU A 173 18.92 12.03 36.42
N ALA A 174 19.04 11.80 37.73
CA ALA A 174 19.28 10.46 38.27
C ALA A 174 18.18 9.46 37.87
N ARG A 175 16.91 9.87 37.94
CA ARG A 175 15.76 9.04 37.53
C ARG A 175 15.74 8.79 36.04
N ALA A 176 15.97 9.82 35.22
CA ALA A 176 16.03 9.70 33.77
C ALA A 176 17.18 8.78 33.34
N ALA A 177 18.37 8.94 33.92
CA ALA A 177 19.53 8.10 33.65
C ALA A 177 19.31 6.64 34.08
N ARG A 178 18.60 6.39 35.19
CA ARG A 178 18.22 5.02 35.58
C ARG A 178 17.28 4.39 34.57
N ARG A 179 16.22 5.10 34.18
CA ARG A 179 15.26 4.64 33.16
C ARG A 179 15.94 4.35 31.82
N ALA A 180 16.90 5.17 31.42
CA ALA A 180 17.69 4.92 30.21
C ALA A 180 18.51 3.62 30.32
N ARG A 181 19.15 3.35 31.48
CA ARG A 181 19.87 2.08 31.73
C ARG A 181 18.93 0.87 31.73
N ASP A 182 17.74 0.99 32.32
CA ASP A 182 16.73 -0.06 32.32
C ASP A 182 16.28 -0.43 30.89
N LEU A 183 16.47 0.49 29.93
CA LEU A 183 16.21 0.32 28.50
C LEU A 183 17.46 -0.01 27.68
N GLY A 184 18.61 -0.23 28.32
CA GLY A 184 19.86 -0.66 27.69
C GLY A 184 20.82 0.45 27.29
N ALA A 185 20.64 1.69 27.74
CA ALA A 185 21.65 2.74 27.55
C ALA A 185 22.93 2.40 28.33
N ASP A 186 24.08 2.51 27.68
CA ASP A 186 25.37 2.52 28.37
C ASP A 186 25.68 3.92 28.95
N ASP A 187 26.72 4.00 29.78
CA ASP A 187 27.12 5.25 30.43
C ASP A 187 27.61 6.31 29.42
N ARG A 188 28.10 5.88 28.24
CA ARG A 188 28.53 6.79 27.18
C ARG A 188 27.33 7.48 26.55
N MET A 189 26.27 6.75 26.21
CA MET A 189 25.03 7.31 25.65
C MET A 189 24.38 8.32 26.60
N ILE A 190 24.42 8.05 27.92
CA ILE A 190 23.91 8.96 28.95
C ILE A 190 24.80 10.20 29.07
N SER A 191 26.12 10.03 29.07
CA SER A 191 27.07 11.15 29.14
C SER A 191 26.96 12.05 27.91
N ASP A 192 26.83 11.47 26.71
CA ASP A 192 26.60 12.20 25.47
C ASP A 192 25.26 12.95 25.53
N ALA A 193 24.20 12.35 26.08
CA ALA A 193 22.91 13.02 26.27
C ALA A 193 22.97 14.22 27.23
N ILE A 194 23.80 14.15 28.28
CA ILE A 194 24.04 15.25 29.22
C ILE A 194 24.91 16.34 28.58
N ALA A 195 25.93 15.96 27.81
CA ALA A 195 26.87 16.89 27.19
C ALA A 195 26.25 17.68 26.02
N LEU A 196 25.33 17.05 25.28
CA LEU A 196 24.71 17.62 24.07
C LEU A 196 23.33 18.26 24.32
N VAL A 197 23.07 18.72 25.54
CA VAL A 197 21.79 19.37 25.89
C VAL A 197 21.53 20.56 24.95
N GLY A 198 20.35 20.59 24.34
CA GLY A 198 19.93 21.64 23.40
C GLY A 198 20.48 21.49 21.98
N ALA A 199 21.36 20.52 21.72
CA ALA A 199 21.82 20.20 20.37
C ALA A 199 20.90 19.15 19.69
N PRO A 200 20.76 19.19 18.36
CA PRO A 200 20.11 18.11 17.62
C PRO A 200 20.84 16.78 17.88
N ARG A 201 20.08 15.74 18.21
CA ARG A 201 20.61 14.38 18.38
C ARG A 201 20.42 13.59 17.10
N THR A 202 21.44 12.80 16.73
CA THR A 202 21.27 11.75 15.73
C THR A 202 20.38 10.66 16.34
N PRO A 203 19.24 10.31 15.71
CA PRO A 203 18.39 9.25 16.22
C PRO A 203 19.12 7.91 16.19
N LEU A 204 18.80 7.02 17.13
CA LEU A 204 19.44 5.70 17.24
C LEU A 204 19.09 4.75 16.09
N ILE A 205 18.00 5.03 15.37
CA ILE A 205 17.57 4.28 14.20
C ILE A 205 17.24 5.26 13.09
N ASP A 206 17.69 4.92 11.89
CA ASP A 206 17.22 5.56 10.67
C ASP A 206 15.73 5.25 10.50
N SER A 207 14.88 6.28 10.51
CA SER A 207 13.43 6.13 10.40
C SER A 207 12.99 5.67 9.00
N ILE A 208 13.91 5.55 8.04
CA ILE A 208 13.66 4.89 6.78
C ILE A 208 13.49 3.40 7.07
N ALA A 209 12.23 2.98 7.32
CA ALA A 209 11.88 1.59 7.42
C ALA A 209 12.50 0.84 6.23
N ALA A 210 13.31 -0.19 6.49
CA ALA A 210 13.76 -1.08 5.42
C ALA A 210 12.52 -1.47 4.62
N PRO A 211 12.48 -1.22 3.30
CA PRO A 211 11.31 -1.53 2.50
C PRO A 211 11.00 -3.00 2.73
N ALA A 212 9.77 -3.30 3.14
CA ALA A 212 9.33 -4.68 3.23
C ALA A 212 9.48 -5.27 1.83
N THR A 213 10.44 -6.17 1.63
CA THR A 213 10.64 -6.79 0.32
C THR A 213 9.40 -7.62 0.02
N ALA A 214 8.52 -7.08 -0.81
CA ALA A 214 7.36 -7.80 -1.27
C ALA A 214 7.86 -9.03 -2.03
N VAL A 215 7.25 -10.17 -1.74
CA VAL A 215 7.67 -11.49 -2.20
C VAL A 215 6.56 -12.12 -3.02
N VAL A 216 6.96 -12.99 -3.95
CA VAL A 216 6.02 -13.74 -4.78
C VAL A 216 6.35 -15.23 -4.75
N ALA A 217 5.34 -16.07 -4.62
CA ALA A 217 5.45 -17.52 -4.73
C ALA A 217 4.37 -18.04 -5.67
N SER A 218 4.62 -19.17 -6.34
CA SER A 218 3.59 -19.88 -7.09
C SER A 218 2.91 -20.96 -6.25
N ALA A 219 1.67 -21.28 -6.61
CA ALA A 219 0.92 -22.38 -6.06
C ALA A 219 -0.04 -22.96 -7.11
N SER A 220 -0.16 -24.27 -7.20
CA SER A 220 -1.17 -24.86 -8.08
C SER A 220 -2.59 -24.57 -7.57
N ARG A 221 -3.53 -24.32 -8.48
CA ARG A 221 -4.96 -24.12 -8.13
C ARG A 221 -5.53 -25.28 -7.32
N GLN A 222 -5.11 -26.51 -7.65
CA GLN A 222 -5.57 -27.73 -6.97
C GLN A 222 -5.06 -27.80 -5.53
N THR A 223 -3.79 -27.43 -5.31
CA THR A 223 -3.18 -27.38 -3.97
C THR A 223 -3.89 -26.36 -3.10
N VAL A 224 -4.14 -25.16 -3.64
CA VAL A 224 -4.85 -24.10 -2.92
C VAL A 224 -6.30 -24.51 -2.62
N SER A 225 -7.02 -25.06 -3.59
CA SER A 225 -8.42 -25.46 -3.39
C SER A 225 -8.59 -26.66 -2.45
N ALA A 226 -7.56 -27.51 -2.35
CA ALA A 226 -7.54 -28.64 -1.43
C ALA A 226 -7.26 -28.22 0.03
N GLY A 227 -6.87 -26.96 0.29
CA GLY A 227 -6.57 -26.47 1.63
C GLY A 227 -5.26 -27.03 2.20
N ASP A 228 -4.24 -27.17 1.36
CA ASP A 228 -2.90 -27.63 1.77
C ASP A 228 -2.30 -26.78 2.91
N ASP A 229 -1.53 -27.41 3.80
CA ASP A 229 -0.92 -26.75 4.96
C ASP A 229 0.02 -25.60 4.58
N ASN A 230 0.74 -25.71 3.45
CA ASN A 230 1.59 -24.62 2.96
C ASN A 230 0.77 -23.51 2.31
N ALA A 231 -0.37 -23.82 1.69
CA ALA A 231 -1.31 -22.80 1.22
C ALA A 231 -1.92 -22.01 2.40
N GLY A 232 -2.31 -22.71 3.47
CA GLY A 232 -2.78 -22.09 4.72
C GLY A 232 -1.69 -21.22 5.38
N PHE A 233 -0.46 -21.72 5.43
CA PHE A 233 0.68 -20.94 5.94
C PHE A 233 0.98 -19.71 5.09
N ALA A 234 0.95 -19.83 3.76
CA ALA A 234 1.13 -18.70 2.85
C ALA A 234 0.02 -17.65 3.04
N ALA A 235 -1.23 -18.07 3.21
CA ALA A 235 -2.35 -17.16 3.52
C ALA A 235 -2.13 -16.41 4.85
N GLN A 236 -1.67 -17.10 5.90
CA GLN A 236 -1.32 -16.47 7.17
C GLN A 236 -0.21 -15.43 7.01
N VAL A 237 0.84 -15.75 6.25
CA VAL A 237 1.95 -14.84 5.97
C VAL A 237 1.47 -13.58 5.22
N GLY A 238 0.63 -13.77 4.20
CA GLY A 238 -0.01 -12.68 3.47
C GLY A 238 -0.85 -11.79 4.39
N TRP A 239 -1.65 -12.39 5.27
CA TRP A 239 -2.46 -11.67 6.25
C TRP A 239 -1.63 -10.87 7.27
N GLU A 240 -0.59 -11.48 7.84
CA GLU A 240 0.24 -10.84 8.86
C GLU A 240 1.13 -9.72 8.31
N THR A 241 1.55 -9.83 7.05
CA THR A 241 2.61 -8.97 6.50
C THR A 241 2.21 -8.12 5.31
N SER A 242 1.09 -8.45 4.66
CA SER A 242 0.64 -7.84 3.40
C SER A 242 1.69 -7.85 2.29
N ALA A 243 2.70 -8.73 2.37
CA ALA A 243 3.86 -8.69 1.49
C ALA A 243 4.02 -9.94 0.62
N LEU A 244 3.23 -10.98 0.84
CA LEU A 244 3.26 -12.18 0.02
C LEU A 244 2.16 -12.13 -1.04
N THR A 245 2.57 -12.17 -2.29
CA THR A 245 1.72 -12.41 -3.45
C THR A 245 1.80 -13.88 -3.84
N LEU A 246 0.64 -14.52 -4.02
CA LEU A 246 0.54 -15.87 -4.55
C LEU A 246 0.07 -15.82 -6.01
N THR A 247 0.83 -16.44 -6.91
CA THR A 247 0.40 -16.68 -8.28
C THR A 247 -0.06 -18.12 -8.46
N LEU A 248 -0.83 -18.38 -9.51
CA LEU A 248 -1.39 -19.71 -9.79
C LEU A 248 -0.57 -20.50 -10.82
N SER A 249 0.60 -19.98 -11.18
CA SER A 249 1.59 -20.59 -12.06
C SER A 249 3.00 -20.08 -11.72
N PRO A 250 4.05 -20.91 -11.90
CA PRO A 250 5.44 -20.46 -11.79
C PRO A 250 5.78 -19.34 -12.78
N GLU A 251 5.24 -19.39 -14.00
CA GLU A 251 5.47 -18.39 -15.04
C GLU A 251 4.99 -17.00 -14.62
N ASP A 252 3.82 -16.91 -13.97
CA ASP A 252 3.30 -15.66 -13.43
C ASP A 252 4.17 -15.15 -12.26
N ALA A 253 4.70 -16.04 -11.41
CA ALA A 253 5.59 -15.63 -10.31
C ALA A 253 6.89 -15.05 -10.85
N GLU A 254 7.48 -15.70 -11.86
CA GLU A 254 8.66 -15.20 -12.55
C GLU A 254 8.39 -13.88 -13.29
N ALA A 255 7.19 -13.69 -13.85
CA ALA A 255 6.82 -12.43 -14.48
C ALA A 255 6.76 -11.29 -13.46
N LEU A 256 6.09 -11.51 -12.32
CA LEU A 256 5.99 -10.50 -11.26
C LEU A 256 7.32 -10.22 -10.55
N SER A 257 8.23 -11.19 -10.50
CA SER A 257 9.55 -10.97 -9.92
C SER A 257 10.40 -9.98 -10.73
N ARG A 258 10.09 -9.79 -12.02
CA ARG A 258 10.71 -8.77 -12.87
C ARG A 258 10.05 -7.39 -12.76
N GLY A 259 8.95 -7.29 -12.03
CA GLY A 259 8.10 -6.10 -11.97
C GLY A 259 7.23 -5.93 -13.21
N ALA A 260 6.31 -4.97 -13.16
CA ALA A 260 5.42 -4.63 -14.27
C ALA A 260 5.35 -3.13 -14.43
N SER A 261 5.26 -2.63 -15.67
CA SER A 261 5.18 -1.19 -15.95
C SER A 261 3.77 -0.62 -15.79
N PHE A 262 2.74 -1.48 -15.79
CA PHE A 262 1.33 -1.14 -15.64
C PHE A 262 0.57 -2.32 -15.04
N GLY A 263 -0.62 -2.07 -14.52
CA GLY A 263 -1.56 -3.09 -14.07
C GLY A 263 -2.89 -2.49 -13.68
N ALA A 264 -3.69 -3.24 -12.95
CA ALA A 264 -4.96 -2.78 -12.41
C ALA A 264 -5.15 -3.32 -10.99
N THR A 265 -5.82 -2.54 -10.15
CA THR A 265 -6.27 -2.99 -8.82
C THR A 265 -7.78 -3.13 -8.86
N ILE A 266 -8.29 -4.25 -8.37
CA ILE A 266 -9.73 -4.53 -8.25
C ILE A 266 -10.06 -4.68 -6.77
N ASP A 267 -11.04 -3.92 -6.29
CA ASP A 267 -11.58 -4.05 -4.94
C ASP A 267 -12.49 -5.28 -4.87
N ALA A 268 -11.95 -6.38 -4.34
CA ALA A 268 -12.70 -7.60 -4.14
C ALA A 268 -13.89 -7.41 -3.17
N SER A 269 -13.81 -6.45 -2.24
CA SER A 269 -14.90 -6.20 -1.28
C SER A 269 -16.14 -5.60 -1.94
N ALA A 270 -16.00 -4.95 -3.09
CA ALA A 270 -17.12 -4.44 -3.88
C ALA A 270 -18.06 -5.55 -4.38
N PHE A 271 -17.59 -6.81 -4.39
CA PHE A 271 -18.37 -7.99 -4.81
C PHE A 271 -18.91 -8.79 -3.61
N GLN A 272 -18.65 -8.35 -2.38
CA GLN A 272 -19.13 -9.00 -1.17
C GLN A 272 -20.45 -8.38 -0.69
N THR A 273 -21.49 -9.19 -0.52
CA THR A 273 -22.77 -8.77 0.09
C THR A 273 -23.10 -9.70 1.27
N GLY A 274 -22.91 -9.21 2.49
CA GLY A 274 -23.05 -10.04 3.69
C GLY A 274 -22.03 -11.19 3.65
N GLU A 275 -22.51 -12.43 3.69
CA GLU A 275 -21.67 -13.64 3.55
C GLU A 275 -21.53 -14.13 2.10
N ALA A 276 -22.27 -13.55 1.14
CA ALA A 276 -22.23 -13.95 -0.26
C ALA A 276 -21.20 -13.15 -1.06
N PHE A 277 -20.54 -13.82 -2.01
CA PHE A 277 -19.61 -13.20 -2.96
C PHE A 277 -20.16 -13.33 -4.39
N ASP A 278 -20.27 -12.20 -5.12
CA ASP A 278 -20.65 -12.18 -6.53
C ASP A 278 -19.48 -12.63 -7.41
N VAL A 279 -19.34 -13.95 -7.52
CA VAL A 279 -18.31 -14.59 -8.37
C VAL A 279 -18.46 -14.15 -9.83
N GLN A 280 -19.68 -13.98 -10.32
CA GLN A 280 -19.92 -13.63 -11.73
C GLN A 280 -19.50 -12.20 -12.02
N GLY A 281 -19.89 -11.24 -11.18
CA GLY A 281 -19.47 -9.84 -11.28
C GLY A 281 -17.96 -9.69 -11.14
N PHE A 282 -17.35 -10.37 -10.17
CA PHE A 282 -15.89 -10.33 -9.99
C PHE A 282 -15.16 -10.89 -11.21
N THR A 283 -15.59 -12.05 -11.72
CA THR A 283 -15.01 -12.68 -12.92
C THR A 283 -15.14 -11.77 -14.14
N TYR A 284 -16.28 -11.10 -14.29
CA TYR A 284 -16.49 -10.12 -15.35
C TYR A 284 -15.50 -8.95 -15.24
N ALA A 285 -15.35 -8.35 -14.05
CA ALA A 285 -14.43 -7.24 -13.83
C ALA A 285 -12.98 -7.65 -14.12
N VAL A 286 -12.57 -8.84 -13.68
CA VAL A 286 -11.24 -9.39 -13.99
C VAL A 286 -11.03 -9.53 -15.50
N HIS A 287 -12.00 -10.08 -16.25
CA HIS A 287 -11.88 -10.19 -17.71
C HIS A 287 -11.85 -8.83 -18.41
N LEU A 288 -12.66 -7.88 -17.96
CA LEU A 288 -12.70 -6.53 -18.50
C LEU A 288 -11.33 -5.84 -18.35
N TRP A 289 -10.75 -5.90 -17.15
CA TRP A 289 -9.44 -5.29 -16.89
C TRP A 289 -8.29 -6.06 -17.51
N ALA A 290 -8.33 -7.39 -17.56
CA ALA A 290 -7.35 -8.16 -18.32
C ALA A 290 -7.34 -7.75 -19.81
N THR A 291 -8.52 -7.54 -20.40
CA THR A 291 -8.64 -7.05 -21.78
C THR A 291 -8.06 -5.64 -21.93
N ALA A 292 -8.35 -4.75 -20.97
CA ALA A 292 -7.81 -3.39 -20.95
C ALA A 292 -6.27 -3.38 -20.91
N LEU A 293 -5.69 -4.21 -20.04
CA LEU A 293 -4.23 -4.33 -19.88
C LEU A 293 -3.57 -4.96 -21.09
N GLU A 294 -4.21 -5.93 -21.75
CA GLU A 294 -3.72 -6.49 -23.02
C GLU A 294 -3.73 -5.45 -24.15
N ILE A 295 -4.75 -4.58 -24.22
CA ILE A 295 -4.76 -3.47 -25.17
C ILE A 295 -3.63 -2.48 -24.89
N GLU A 296 -3.41 -2.15 -23.61
CA GLU A 296 -2.37 -1.22 -23.16
C GLU A 296 -0.96 -1.76 -23.38
N ARG A 297 -0.77 -3.09 -23.29
CA ARG A 297 0.50 -3.77 -23.51
C ARG A 297 1.07 -3.58 -24.92
N GLY A 298 0.22 -3.46 -25.94
CA GLY A 298 0.65 -3.40 -27.34
C GLY A 298 0.37 -4.68 -28.11
#